data_AF-A0A5K0XVF9-F1
#
_entry.id   AF-A0A5K0XVF9-F1
#
_cell.length_a   1.000
_cell.length_b   1.000
_cell.length_c   1.000
_cell.angle_alpha   90.00
_cell.angle_beta   90.00
_cell.angle_gamma   90.00
#
_symmetry.space_group_name_H-M   'P 1'
#
loop_
_entity.id
_entity.type
_entity.pdbx_description
1 polymer ?
#
loop_
_entity_poly.entity_id
_entity_poly.type
_entity_poly.pdbx_seq_one_letter_code
_entity_poly.pdbx_strand_id
1 'polypeptide(L)'
;AAQDGVDIISLSITPNRRPPGIATFFNPIDMALLSAVKAGIFVVQAAGNTGPSYKSISSFSPWIFTVGAAAHDRTYSNSIVLGNNVTIPGIGLA
;
A
#
# COMPACT_ATOMS: atom_id res chain seq x y z
N ALA A 1 17.51 0.29 10.25
CA ALA A 1 16.68 1.50 10.09
C ALA A 1 16.75 2.38 11.34
N ALA A 2 16.07 2.03 12.45
CA ALA A 2 16.07 2.88 13.65
C ALA A 2 17.46 3.08 14.26
N GLN A 3 18.26 2.01 14.35
CA GLN A 3 19.65 2.08 14.82
C GLN A 3 20.56 2.85 13.86
N ASP A 4 20.18 2.95 12.58
CA ASP A 4 20.92 3.67 11.55
C ASP A 4 20.55 5.16 11.51
N GLY A 5 19.63 5.62 12.39
CA GLY A 5 19.27 7.04 12.52
C GLY A 5 18.40 7.60 11.39
N VAL A 6 17.54 6.78 10.77
CA VAL A 6 16.63 7.26 9.71
C VAL A 6 15.51 8.15 10.28
N ASP A 7 15.10 9.17 9.53
CA ASP A 7 13.96 10.03 9.90
C ASP A 7 12.60 9.45 9.51
N ILE A 8 12.57 8.67 8.42
CA ILE A 8 11.34 8.12 7.84
C ILE A 8 11.55 6.64 7.47
N ILE A 9 10.56 5.81 7.77
CA ILE A 9 10.43 4.44 7.26
C ILE A 9 9.23 4.39 6.31
N SER A 10 9.48 3.99 5.06
CA SER A 10 8.44 3.80 4.05
C SER A 10 8.26 2.31 3.72
N LEU A 11 7.03 1.82 3.87
CA LEU A 11 6.70 0.41 3.72
C LEU A 11 5.61 0.21 2.65
N SER A 12 6.03 -0.25 1.48
CA SER A 12 5.12 -0.74 0.42
C SER A 12 4.84 -2.24 0.56
N ILE A 13 4.68 -2.69 1.80
CA ILE A 13 4.36 -4.09 2.15
C ILE A 13 3.29 -4.10 3.22
N THR A 14 2.40 -5.07 3.17
CA THR A 14 1.37 -5.28 4.18
C THR A 14 1.13 -6.77 4.38
N PRO A 15 0.68 -7.20 5.56
CA PRO A 15 0.17 -8.56 5.73
C PRO A 15 -0.97 -8.84 4.73
N ASN A 16 -0.93 -10.01 4.08
CA ASN A 16 -1.96 -10.42 3.13
C ASN A 16 -3.27 -10.88 3.80
N ARG A 17 -3.25 -11.05 5.14
CA ARG A 17 -4.42 -11.46 5.93
C ARG A 17 -4.42 -10.72 7.26
N ARG A 18 -5.60 -10.30 7.69
CA ARG A 18 -5.82 -9.78 9.04
C ARG A 18 -5.45 -10.87 10.05
N PRO A 19 -4.60 -10.57 11.06
CA PRO A 19 -4.31 -11.52 12.12
C PRO A 19 -5.60 -11.95 12.83
N PRO A 20 -5.76 -13.25 13.16
CA PRO A 20 -6.89 -13.69 13.98
C PRO A 20 -6.80 -13.07 15.38
N GLY A 21 -7.95 -12.69 15.96
CA GLY A 21 -8.03 -12.16 17.34
C GLY A 21 -8.52 -10.72 17.46
N ILE A 22 -8.55 -10.23 18.70
CA ILE A 22 -9.12 -8.91 19.07
C ILE A 22 -8.18 -7.76 18.68
N ALA A 23 -6.86 -8.01 18.68
CA ALA A 23 -5.86 -6.99 18.47
C ALA A 23 -5.04 -7.26 17.21
N THR A 24 -5.36 -6.50 16.15
CA THR A 24 -4.77 -6.63 14.81
C THR A 24 -3.33 -6.12 14.70
N PHE A 25 -2.82 -5.47 15.75
CA PHE A 25 -1.54 -4.75 15.79
C PHE A 25 -0.50 -5.38 16.74
N PHE A 26 -0.74 -6.59 17.24
CA PHE A 26 0.22 -7.34 18.08
C PHE A 26 1.13 -8.29 17.30
N ASN A 27 1.33 -8.05 16.00
CA ASN A 27 2.36 -8.79 15.27
C ASN A 27 3.75 -8.15 15.48
N PRO A 28 4.85 -8.91 15.30
CA PRO A 28 6.19 -8.42 15.55
C PRO A 28 6.57 -7.17 14.74
N ILE A 29 6.04 -7.05 13.52
CA ILE A 29 6.31 -5.91 12.63
C ILE A 29 5.69 -4.65 13.23
N ASP A 30 4.39 -4.69 13.57
CA ASP A 30 3.68 -3.56 14.16
C ASP A 30 4.31 -3.08 15.46
N MET A 31 4.77 -4.01 16.32
CA MET A 31 5.48 -3.69 17.56
C MET A 31 6.86 -3.04 17.31
N ALA A 32 7.59 -3.48 16.29
CA ALA A 32 8.84 -2.86 15.89
C ALA A 32 8.59 -1.44 15.35
N LEU A 33 7.53 -1.24 14.57
CA LEU A 33 7.15 0.08 14.05
C LEU A 33 6.66 1.02 15.15
N LEU A 34 5.95 0.52 16.16
CA LEU A 34 5.63 1.31 17.36
C LEU A 34 6.91 1.81 18.05
N SER A 35 7.93 0.96 18.15
CA SER A 35 9.21 1.32 18.75
C SER A 35 9.95 2.37 17.90
N ALA A 36 9.89 2.28 16.57
CA ALA A 36 10.43 3.29 15.67
C ALA A 36 9.72 4.65 15.84
N VAL A 37 8.38 4.66 15.90
CA VAL A 37 7.59 5.87 16.13
C VAL A 37 7.93 6.50 17.48
N LYS A 38 8.09 5.69 18.54
CA LYS A 38 8.55 6.17 19.86
C LYS A 38 9.96 6.77 19.83
N ALA A 39 10.81 6.33 18.91
CA ALA A 39 12.14 6.90 18.70
C ALA A 39 12.12 8.18 17.82
N GLY A 40 10.94 8.69 17.46
CA GLY A 40 10.78 9.91 16.65
C GLY A 40 10.78 9.68 15.13
N ILE A 41 10.75 8.43 14.69
CA ILE A 41 10.80 8.07 13.26
C ILE A 41 9.38 8.07 12.69
N PHE A 42 9.15 8.79 11.60
CA PHE A 42 7.85 8.78 10.93
C PHE A 42 7.69 7.50 10.11
N VAL A 43 6.56 6.80 10.29
CA VAL A 43 6.29 5.53 9.58
C VAL A 43 5.09 5.70 8.66
N VAL A 44 5.30 5.40 7.38
CA VAL A 44 4.26 5.36 6.35
C VAL A 44 4.13 3.97 5.74
N GLN A 45 2.90 3.49 5.57
CA GLN A 45 2.63 2.16 5.02
C GLN A 45 1.44 2.18 4.05
N ALA A 46 1.51 1.34 3.00
CA ALA A 46 0.39 1.15 2.08
C ALA A 46 -0.84 0.57 2.79
N ALA A 47 -2.05 0.96 2.37
CA ALA A 47 -3.30 0.39 2.89
C ALA A 47 -3.52 -1.07 2.48
N GLY A 48 -2.88 -1.53 1.41
CA GLY A 48 -3.08 -2.85 0.80
C GLY A 48 -4.00 -2.81 -0.43
N ASN A 49 -3.95 -3.87 -1.24
CA ASN A 49 -4.62 -3.95 -2.54
C ASN A 49 -5.80 -4.94 -2.57
N THR A 50 -6.36 -5.28 -1.40
CA THR A 50 -7.42 -6.28 -1.23
C THR A 50 -8.84 -5.69 -1.26
N GLY A 51 -8.97 -4.40 -1.61
CA GLY A 51 -10.26 -3.76 -1.88
C GLY A 51 -11.02 -4.36 -3.07
N PRO A 52 -12.24 -3.86 -3.39
CA PRO A 52 -12.89 -2.66 -2.86
C PRO A 52 -13.86 -2.91 -1.68
N SER A 53 -14.03 -4.16 -1.25
CA SER A 53 -14.98 -4.52 -0.19
C SER A 53 -14.71 -3.79 1.13
N TYR A 54 -15.76 -3.56 1.93
CA TYR A 54 -15.61 -2.98 3.27
C TYR A 54 -14.62 -3.77 4.13
N LYS A 55 -13.86 -3.06 4.99
CA LYS A 55 -12.90 -3.65 5.94
C LYS A 55 -11.78 -4.48 5.28
N SER A 56 -11.33 -4.06 4.10
CA SER A 56 -10.28 -4.73 3.30
C SER A 56 -8.88 -4.12 3.43
N ILE A 57 -8.71 -3.10 4.26
CA ILE A 57 -7.38 -2.54 4.62
C ILE A 57 -6.51 -3.60 5.29
N SER A 58 -5.19 -3.50 5.15
CA SER A 58 -4.20 -4.41 5.75
C SER A 58 -3.23 -3.70 6.70
N SER A 59 -3.18 -2.38 6.70
CA SER A 59 -2.44 -1.56 7.66
C SER A 59 -3.42 -0.90 8.64
N PHE A 60 -3.43 -1.38 9.89
CA PHE A 60 -4.44 -1.01 10.90
C PHE A 60 -3.86 -0.30 12.12
N SER A 61 -2.53 -0.25 12.24
CA SER A 61 -1.85 0.18 13.44
C SER A 61 -2.02 1.69 13.63
N PRO A 62 -2.49 2.16 14.81
CA PRO A 62 -2.79 3.58 15.01
C PRO A 62 -1.59 4.53 14.88
N TRP A 63 -0.37 4.02 15.06
CA TRP A 63 0.88 4.77 14.95
C TRP A 63 1.44 4.82 13.53
N ILE A 64 0.79 4.20 12.55
CA ILE A 64 1.26 4.13 11.16
C ILE A 64 0.42 5.07 10.30
N PHE A 65 1.09 5.95 9.55
CA PHE A 65 0.42 6.74 8.52
C PHE A 65 0.05 5.84 7.33
N THR A 66 -1.23 5.46 7.25
CA THR A 66 -1.69 4.49 6.25
C THR A 66 -2.20 5.18 4.99
N VAL A 67 -1.71 4.77 3.82
CA VAL A 67 -1.94 5.46 2.55
C VAL A 67 -2.74 4.61 1.58
N GLY A 68 -3.88 5.15 1.13
CA GLY A 68 -4.68 4.58 0.03
C GLY A 68 -4.12 4.97 -1.34
N ALA A 69 -4.39 4.14 -2.35
CA ALA A 69 -4.06 4.45 -3.73
C ALA A 69 -5.18 5.27 -4.40
N ALA A 70 -4.81 6.27 -5.18
CA ALA A 70 -5.70 7.07 -6.01
C ALA A 70 -5.12 7.24 -7.40
N ALA A 71 -5.98 7.49 -8.39
CA ALA A 71 -5.56 7.84 -9.74
C ALA A 71 -5.38 9.36 -9.89
N HIS A 72 -4.42 9.77 -10.72
CA HIS A 72 -4.32 11.14 -11.23
C HIS A 72 -5.08 11.27 -12.56
N ASP A 73 -5.08 12.47 -13.15
CA ASP A 73 -5.76 12.79 -14.41
C ASP A 73 -5.08 12.24 -15.69
N ARG A 74 -3.78 11.95 -15.66
CA ARG A 74 -3.07 11.34 -16.80
C ARG A 74 -3.54 9.90 -17.07
N THR A 75 -3.82 9.60 -18.33
CA THR A 75 -4.14 8.27 -18.85
C THR A 75 -3.11 7.83 -19.90
N TYR A 76 -2.81 6.53 -19.93
CA TYR A 76 -1.95 5.93 -20.95
C TYR A 76 -2.84 5.21 -21.97
N SER A 77 -3.15 5.90 -23.06
CA SER A 77 -3.95 5.33 -24.15
C SER A 77 -3.07 4.47 -25.07
N ASN A 78 -3.57 3.29 -25.42
CA ASN A 78 -2.93 2.41 -26.39
C ASN A 78 -4.02 1.75 -27.26
N SER A 79 -3.69 1.26 -28.43
CA SER A 79 -4.66 0.68 -29.37
C SER A 79 -4.15 -0.64 -29.95
N ILE A 80 -5.06 -1.57 -30.18
CA ILE A 80 -4.75 -2.83 -30.87
C ILE A 80 -5.28 -2.74 -32.30
N VAL A 81 -4.43 -3.05 -33.28
CA VAL A 81 -4.81 -3.18 -34.69
C VAL A 81 -4.99 -4.66 -35.02
N LEU A 82 -6.19 -5.02 -35.47
CA LEU A 82 -6.55 -6.37 -35.87
C LEU A 82 -6.12 -6.66 -37.31
N GLY A 83 -6.05 -7.95 -37.69
CA GLY A 83 -5.69 -8.36 -39.06
C GLY A 83 -6.69 -7.93 -40.15
N ASN A 84 -7.90 -7.53 -39.78
CA ASN A 84 -8.90 -6.93 -40.67
C ASN A 84 -8.83 -5.39 -40.68
N ASN A 85 -7.73 -4.81 -40.18
CA ASN A 85 -7.45 -3.38 -40.12
C ASN A 85 -8.39 -2.57 -39.19
N VAL A 86 -9.18 -3.24 -38.35
CA VAL A 86 -9.96 -2.59 -37.30
C VAL A 86 -9.01 -2.18 -36.17
N THR A 87 -9.10 -0.92 -35.75
CA THR A 87 -8.36 -0.40 -34.59
C THR A 87 -9.29 -0.32 -33.39
N ILE A 88 -8.92 -0.99 -32.30
CA ILE A 88 -9.64 -0.93 -31.03
C ILE A 88 -8.85 -0.05 -30.06
N PRO A 89 -9.39 1.10 -29.62
CA PRO A 89 -8.76 1.93 -28.59
C PRO A 89 -8.86 1.26 -27.22
N GLY A 90 -7.84 1.46 -26.39
CA GLY A 90 -7.74 0.90 -25.05
C GLY A 90 -6.81 1.70 -24.15
N ILE A 91 -6.42 1.07 -23.05
CA ILE A 91 -5.53 1.64 -22.03
C ILE A 91 -4.35 0.68 -21.89
N GLY A 92 -3.13 1.20 -21.93
CA GLY A 92 -1.94 0.37 -21.82
C GLY A 92 -0.68 1.22 -21.79
N LEU A 93 0.32 0.68 -21.10
CA LEU A 93 1.70 1.15 -21.24
C LEU A 93 2.26 0.45 -22.49
N ALA A 94 2.84 1.21 -23.41
CA ALA A 94 3.52 0.68 -24.58
C ALA A 94 4.86 0.04 -24.20
#